data_AF-A0A4V2A6I9-F1
#
_entry.id   AF-A0A4V2A6I9-F1
#
_cell.length_a   1.000
_cell.length_b   1.000
_cell.length_c   1.000
_cell.angle_alpha   90.00
_cell.angle_beta   90.00
_cell.angle_gamma   90.00
#
_symmetry.space_group_name_H-M   'P 1'
#
loop_
_entity.id
_entity.type
_entity.pdbx_description
1 polymer ?
#
loop_
_entity_poly.entity_id
_entity_poly.type
_entity_poly.pdbx_seq_one_letter_code
_entity_poly.pdbx_strand_id
1 'polypeptide(L)' 'MEFKKQWVAFIEGLQDAICAALEEREPVARFREDKWERPGGGGGRTRVIAKGDVFEKGGVNIS' A
#
# COMPACT_ATOMS: atom_id res chain seq x y z
N MET A 1 8.82 -14.75 17.60
CA MET A 1 8.48 -13.31 17.65
C MET A 1 9.30 -12.48 16.66
N GLU A 2 10.56 -12.82 16.41
CA GLU A 2 11.40 -12.13 15.40
C GLU A 2 10.91 -12.29 13.96
N PHE A 3 10.59 -13.52 13.56
CA PHE A 3 10.09 -13.83 12.20
C PHE A 3 8.86 -13.00 11.81
N LYS A 4 7.90 -12.81 12.73
CA LYS A 4 6.70 -12.01 12.46
C LYS A 4 7.05 -10.55 12.17
N LYS A 5 7.97 -9.95 12.92
CA LYS A 5 8.42 -8.57 12.70
C LYS A 5 9.13 -8.44 11.36
N GLN A 6 10.05 -9.36 11.05
CA GLN A 6 10.76 -9.40 9.77
C GLN A 6 9.79 -9.56 8.59
N TRP A 7 8.80 -10.44 8.73
CA TRP A 7 7.78 -10.64 7.70
C TRP A 7 6.91 -9.39 7.49
N VAL A 8 6.46 -8.75 8.57
CA VAL A 8 5.69 -7.50 8.47
C VAL A 8 6.50 -6.42 7.75
N ALA A 9 7.76 -6.21 8.17
CA ALA A 9 8.63 -5.22 7.54
C ALA A 9 8.88 -5.53 6.04
N PHE A 10 9.05 -6.81 5.69
CA PHE A 10 9.19 -7.25 4.30
C PHE A 10 7.94 -6.91 3.48
N ILE A 11 6.75 -7.22 3.99
CA ILE A 11 5.49 -6.97 3.29
C ILE A 11 5.20 -5.46 3.17
N GLU A 12 5.51 -4.68 4.20
CA GLU A 12 5.42 -3.21 4.14
C GLU A 12 6.37 -2.63 3.08
N GLY A 13 7.63 -3.10 3.05
CA GLY A 13 8.59 -2.69 2.02
C GLY A 13 8.17 -3.11 0.61
N LEU A 14 7.55 -4.28 0.45
CA LEU A 14 7.02 -4.73 -0.83
C LEU A 14 5.87 -3.83 -1.32
N GLN A 15 4.94 -3.44 -0.45
CA GLN A 15 3.89 -2.49 -0.83
C GLN A 15 4.49 -1.13 -1.22
N ASP A 16 5.53 -0.67 -0.52
CA ASP A 16 6.24 0.57 -0.86
C ASP A 16 6.86 0.48 -2.26
N ALA A 17 7.59 -0.60 -2.55
CA ALA A 17 8.21 -0.83 -3.86
C ALA A 17 7.19 -0.92 -5.00
N ILE A 18 6.08 -1.64 -4.80
CA ILE A 18 5.01 -1.74 -5.81
C ILE A 18 4.38 -0.37 -6.07
N CYS A 19 4.05 0.39 -5.02
CA CYS A 19 3.43 1.71 -5.18
C CYS A 19 4.38 2.67 -5.92
N ALA A 20 5.66 2.71 -5.54
CA ALA A 20 6.65 3.55 -6.19
C ALA A 20 6.80 3.21 -7.68
N ALA A 21 6.94 1.92 -8.02
CA ALA A 21 7.07 1.49 -9.41
C ALA A 21 5.85 1.84 -10.28
N LEU A 22 4.64 1.81 -9.69
CA LEU A 22 3.42 2.24 -10.38
C LEU A 22 3.37 3.77 -10.51
N GLU A 23 3.77 4.52 -9.49
CA GLU A 23 3.84 6.00 -9.54
C GLU A 23 4.88 6.52 -10.53
N GLU A 24 5.98 5.79 -10.78
CA GLU A 24 6.94 6.11 -11.84
C GLU A 24 6.29 6.12 -13.23
N ARG A 25 5.21 5.34 -13.42
CA ARG A 25 4.47 5.26 -14.68
C ARG A 25 3.22 6.12 -14.70
N GLU A 26 2.87 6.76 -13.60
CA GLU A 26 1.70 7.61 -13.47
C GLU A 26 2.12 9.06 -13.24
N PRO A 27 1.98 9.95 -14.24
CA PRO A 27 2.47 11.32 -14.13
C PRO A 27 1.64 12.21 -13.19
N VAL A 28 0.33 11.97 -13.04
CA VAL A 28 -0.58 12.96 -12.41
C VAL A 28 -1.22 12.50 -11.10
N ALA A 29 -1.29 11.19 -10.84
CA ALA A 29 -1.86 10.65 -9.61
C ALA A 29 -0.80 9.97 -8.72
N ARG A 30 -1.08 9.92 -7.41
CA ARG A 30 -0.25 9.24 -6.40
C ARG A 30 -1.12 8.40 -5.49
N PHE A 31 -0.55 7.35 -4.90
CA PHE A 31 -1.24 6.55 -3.91
C PHE A 31 -1.50 7.37 -2.64
N ARG A 32 -2.72 7.28 -2.14
CA ARG A 32 -3.11 7.79 -0.82
C ARG A 32 -3.19 6.60 0.13
N GLU A 33 -2.51 6.75 1.26
CA GLU A 33 -2.48 5.73 2.30
C GLU A 33 -3.60 5.94 3.31
N ASP A 34 -4.23 4.84 3.68
CA ASP A 34 -5.15 4.73 4.80
C ASP A 34 -4.67 3.59 5.71
N LYS A 35 -4.25 3.96 6.92
CA LYS A 35 -3.90 2.99 7.97
C LYS A 35 -5.10 2.83 8.88
N TRP A 36 -5.49 1.60 9.11
CA TRP A 36 -6.66 1.30 9.91
C TRP A 36 -6.40 0.16 10.87
N GLU A 37 -7.18 0.16 11.96
CA GLU A 37 -7.20 -0.88 12.97
C GLU A 37 -8.65 -1.31 13.18
N ARG A 38 -8.85 -2.55 13.61
CA ARG A 38 -10.19 -3.07 13.90
C ARG A 38 -10.39 -3.36 15.38
N PRO A 39 -11.57 -3.06 15.96
CA PRO A 39 -11.93 -3.54 17.29
C PRO A 39 -11.84 -5.07 17.31
N GLY A 40 -11.02 -5.62 18.21
CA GLY A 40 -10.71 -7.07 18.26
C GLY A 40 -9.32 -7.44 17.73
N GLY A 41 -8.53 -6.46 17.30
CA GLY A 41 -7.12 -6.64 16.95
C GLY A 41 -6.89 -7.00 15.49
N GLY A 42 -5.72 -6.60 14.99
CA GLY A 42 -5.41 -6.55 13.56
C GLY A 42 -5.71 -5.16 12.98
N GLY A 43 -5.54 -5.02 11.68
CA GLY A 43 -5.57 -3.74 11.00
C GLY A 43 -4.98 -3.90 9.61
N GLY A 44 -4.60 -2.79 8.99
CA GLY A 44 -4.03 -2.82 7.67
C GLY A 44 -3.50 -1.49 7.21
N ARG A 45 -2.92 -1.53 6.00
CA ARG A 45 -2.42 -0.36 5.28
C ARG A 45 -2.93 -0.48 3.85
N THR A 46 -3.97 0.26 3.54
CA THR A 46 -4.54 0.31 2.21
C THR A 46 -3.95 1.52 1.48
N ARG A 47 -3.46 1.33 0.26
CA ARG A 47 -3.04 2.43 -0.61
C ARG A 47 -3.89 2.44 -1.86
N VAL A 48 -4.47 3.58 -2.18
CA VAL A 48 -5.38 3.74 -3.32
C VAL A 48 -4.93 4.90 -4.21
N ILE A 49 -4.91 4.67 -5.51
CA ILE A 49 -4.69 5.69 -6.55
C ILE A 49 -5.97 5.80 -7.40
N ALA A 50 -6.33 7.00 -7.81
CA ALA A 50 -7.50 7.23 -8.65
C ALA A 50 -7.33 8.50 -9.46
N LYS A 51 -8.04 8.56 -10.60
CA LYS A 51 -8.03 9.70 -11.54
C LYS A 51 -6.62 10.00 -12.08
N GLY A 52 -5.86 8.94 -12.36
CA GLY A 52 -4.58 9.02 -13.07
C GLY A 52 -4.75 9.02 -14.58
N ASP A 53 -3.70 9.41 -15.29
CA ASP A 53 -3.66 9.39 -16.76
C ASP A 53 -3.43 7.98 -17.31
N VAL A 54 -2.67 7.15 -16.58
CA VAL A 54 -2.38 5.76 -16.92
C VAL A 54 -3.27 4.81 -16.12
N PHE A 55 -3.44 5.09 -14.82
CA PHE A 55 -4.31 4.30 -13.95
C PHE A 55 -5.58 5.08 -13.58
N GLU A 56 -6.71 4.70 -14.18
CA GLU A 56 -8.01 5.25 -13.79
C GLU A 56 -8.27 5.03 -12.28
N LYS A 57 -7.96 3.83 -11.79
CA LYS A 57 -8.04 3.44 -10.37
C LYS A 57 -7.14 2.24 -10.07
N GLY A 58 -6.55 2.20 -8.88
CA GLY A 58 -5.74 1.08 -8.41
C GLY A 58 -5.67 1.01 -6.88
N GLY A 59 -5.34 -0.17 -6.35
CA GLY A 59 -5.19 -0.36 -4.91
C GLY A 59 -4.18 -1.45 -4.56
N VAL A 60 -3.35 -1.20 -3.54
CA VAL A 60 -2.40 -2.16 -2.96
C VAL A 60 -2.69 -2.23 -1.46
N ASN A 61 -2.93 -3.41 -0.91
CA ASN A 61 -3.44 -3.58 0.45
C ASN A 61 -2.61 -4.56 1.29
N ILE A 62 -2.40 -4.22 2.57
CA ILE A 62 -1.90 -5.11 3.63
C ILE A 62 -2.99 -5.23 4.71
N SER A 63 -3.25 -6.43 5.24
CA SER A 63 -4.34 -6.74 6.20
C SER A 63 -4.01 -7.86 7.18
#